data_AF-A0A2T7TRF2-F1
#
_entry.id   AF-A0A2T7TRF2-F1
#
_cell.length_a   1.000
_cell.length_b   1.000
_cell.length_c   1.000
_cell.angle_alpha   90.00
_cell.angle_beta   90.00
_cell.angle_gamma   90.00
#
_symmetry.space_group_name_H-M   'P 1'
#
loop_
_entity.id
_entity.type
_entity.pdbx_description
1 polymer ?
#
loop_
_entity_poly.entity_id
_entity_poly.type
_entity_poly.pdbx_seq_one_letter_code
_entity_poly.pdbx_strand_id
1 'polypeptide(L)'
;MNAGMYHEDRSPVGLYVENGKELKVANTRNGPGNFHLKPNGAFYVKGSQAGVLETDTYFKWKIRPDHATQSGPMLVINGRLHPKFSEQSTSLKIRNGVGVKDQHTVVFAISDDPVTFSTFARLFRNQLGCANTLFLDGSISSLYAPTLERMDSLMPMGPISGLCADVHNAEPRWGTDGNEISWVGMIW
;
A
#
# COMPACT_ATOMS: atom_id res chain seq x y z
N MET A 1 1.92 -3.71 -8.97
CA MET A 1 1.89 -3.99 -7.52
C MET A 1 0.44 -4.26 -7.14
N ASN A 2 0.18 -5.28 -6.32
CA ASN A 2 -1.18 -5.52 -5.80
C ASN A 2 -1.48 -4.52 -4.68
N ALA A 3 -2.67 -3.90 -4.73
CA ALA A 3 -3.00 -2.73 -3.92
C ALA A 3 -3.81 -3.06 -2.65
N GLY A 4 -4.14 -4.31 -2.36
CA GLY A 4 -4.98 -4.69 -1.22
C GLY A 4 -4.77 -6.11 -0.73
N MET A 5 -5.37 -6.41 0.43
CA MET A 5 -5.41 -7.77 0.99
C MET A 5 -6.59 -8.54 0.41
N TYR A 6 -6.33 -9.77 -0.04
CA TYR A 6 -7.33 -10.66 -0.64
C TYR A 6 -7.36 -12.00 0.08
N HIS A 7 -8.52 -12.64 0.05
CA HIS A 7 -8.68 -14.05 0.42
C HIS A 7 -8.11 -14.96 -0.67
N GLU A 8 -7.97 -16.26 -0.41
CA GLU A 8 -7.49 -17.25 -1.38
C GLU A 8 -8.36 -17.32 -2.65
N ASP A 9 -9.66 -17.04 -2.49
CA ASP A 9 -10.63 -16.94 -3.60
C ASP A 9 -10.52 -15.62 -4.38
N ARG A 10 -9.56 -14.76 -4.03
CA ARG A 10 -9.27 -13.44 -4.63
C ARG A 10 -10.35 -12.39 -4.35
N SER A 11 -11.24 -12.64 -3.41
CA SER A 11 -12.15 -11.61 -2.91
C SER A 11 -11.42 -10.65 -1.95
N PRO A 12 -11.71 -9.34 -1.99
CA PRO A 12 -11.06 -8.37 -1.12
C PRO A 12 -11.44 -8.60 0.35
N VAL A 13 -10.44 -8.55 1.25
CA VAL A 13 -10.60 -8.73 2.70
C VAL A 13 -11.36 -7.56 3.34
N GLY A 14 -11.21 -6.37 2.76
CA GLY A 14 -11.80 -5.11 3.20
C GLY A 14 -12.32 -4.27 2.04
N LEU A 15 -12.39 -2.95 2.23
CA LEU A 15 -12.88 -2.00 1.24
C LEU A 15 -12.29 -2.26 -0.14
N TYR A 16 -13.15 -2.26 -1.16
CA TYR A 16 -12.71 -2.21 -2.56
C TYR A 16 -13.67 -1.32 -3.35
N VAL A 17 -13.12 -0.29 -3.99
CA VAL A 17 -13.83 0.64 -4.87
C VAL A 17 -13.08 0.68 -6.19
N GLU A 18 -13.82 0.59 -7.29
CA GLU A 18 -13.29 0.63 -8.65
C GLU A 18 -14.25 1.42 -9.55
N ASN A 19 -13.73 2.36 -10.33
CA ASN A 19 -14.51 3.22 -11.22
C ASN A 19 -15.68 3.92 -10.49
N GLY A 20 -15.42 4.38 -9.26
CA GLY A 20 -16.42 5.04 -8.40
C GLY A 20 -17.47 4.10 -7.79
N LYS A 21 -17.40 2.79 -8.06
CA LYS A 21 -18.34 1.80 -7.54
C LYS A 21 -17.72 1.03 -6.38
N GLU A 22 -18.39 1.08 -5.23
CA GLU A 22 -18.03 0.23 -4.09
C GLU A 22 -18.43 -1.23 -4.38
N LEU A 23 -17.43 -2.10 -4.45
CA LEU A 23 -17.58 -3.53 -4.68
C LEU A 23 -17.49 -4.32 -3.36
N LYS A 24 -16.84 -3.75 -2.35
CA LYS A 24 -16.75 -4.31 -1.01
C LYS A 24 -16.71 -3.20 0.04
N VAL A 25 -17.50 -3.34 1.10
CA VAL A 25 -17.51 -2.45 2.26
C VAL A 25 -16.24 -2.64 3.09
N ALA A 26 -15.71 -1.58 3.71
CA ALA A 26 -14.59 -1.69 4.64
C ALA A 26 -14.90 -2.64 5.81
N ASN A 27 -13.87 -3.40 6.21
CA ASN A 27 -13.92 -4.33 7.31
C ASN A 27 -13.30 -3.69 8.57
N THR A 28 -14.14 -3.49 9.60
CA THR A 28 -13.77 -2.90 10.89
C THR A 28 -13.56 -3.94 12.00
N ARG A 29 -13.78 -5.23 11.72
CA ARG A 29 -13.68 -6.28 12.72
C ARG A 29 -12.25 -6.39 13.27
N ASN A 30 -12.14 -6.91 14.48
CA ASN A 30 -10.87 -7.39 15.01
C ASN A 30 -10.62 -8.81 14.50
N GLY A 31 -9.36 -9.21 14.45
CA GLY A 31 -8.98 -10.54 13.98
C GLY A 31 -7.47 -10.75 14.03
N PRO A 32 -7.00 -11.92 13.58
CA PRO A 32 -5.58 -12.20 13.48
C PRO A 32 -4.97 -11.63 12.20
N GLY A 33 -3.63 -11.57 12.15
CA GLY A 33 -2.86 -11.20 10.95
C GLY A 33 -2.73 -9.70 10.70
N ASN A 34 -1.95 -9.36 9.66
CA ASN A 34 -1.56 -7.99 9.35
C ASN A 34 -2.76 -7.07 9.08
N PHE A 35 -3.79 -7.56 8.38
CA PHE A 35 -5.00 -6.79 8.08
C PHE A 35 -5.64 -6.19 9.35
N HIS A 36 -5.67 -6.97 10.42
CA HIS A 36 -6.33 -6.63 11.67
C HIS A 36 -5.37 -5.98 12.69
N LEU A 37 -4.11 -5.75 12.32
CA LEU A 37 -3.15 -5.03 13.14
C LEU A 37 -3.47 -3.52 13.12
N LYS A 38 -4.36 -3.10 14.03
CA LYS A 38 -4.84 -1.71 14.14
C LYS A 38 -3.78 -0.74 14.68
N PRO A 39 -3.72 0.52 14.18
CA PRO A 39 -4.54 1.06 13.08
C PRO A 39 -4.21 0.44 11.71
N ASN A 40 -5.28 0.09 10.99
CA ASN A 40 -5.25 -0.30 9.58
C ASN A 40 -5.93 0.81 8.76
N GLY A 41 -5.85 0.77 7.43
CA GLY A 41 -6.26 1.92 6.64
C GLY A 41 -6.71 1.60 5.23
N ALA A 42 -7.15 2.65 4.54
CA ALA A 42 -7.51 2.63 3.14
C ALA A 42 -6.63 3.61 2.36
N PHE A 43 -6.08 3.13 1.25
CA PHE A 43 -5.55 3.98 0.20
C PHE A 43 -6.67 4.30 -0.77
N TYR A 44 -6.77 5.55 -1.21
CA TYR A 44 -7.77 5.98 -2.17
C TYR A 44 -7.22 6.99 -3.17
N VAL A 45 -7.86 7.05 -4.33
CA VAL A 45 -7.66 8.03 -5.40
C VAL A 45 -9.01 8.66 -5.75
N LYS A 46 -9.03 9.98 -5.91
CA LYS A 46 -10.20 10.77 -6.29
C LYS A 46 -9.75 11.93 -7.17
N GLY A 47 -10.09 11.88 -8.46
CA GLY A 47 -9.56 12.81 -9.46
C GLY A 47 -8.03 12.79 -9.48
N SER A 48 -7.42 13.97 -9.41
CA SER A 48 -5.95 14.14 -9.32
C SER A 48 -5.41 14.06 -7.89
N GLN A 49 -6.21 13.59 -6.93
CA GLN A 49 -5.82 13.52 -5.52
C GLN A 49 -5.77 12.09 -5.01
N ALA A 50 -4.80 11.81 -4.15
CA ALA A 50 -4.67 10.54 -3.46
C ALA A 50 -4.49 10.72 -1.96
N GLY A 51 -4.82 9.68 -1.19
CA GLY A 51 -4.70 9.72 0.25
C GLY A 51 -4.59 8.33 0.87
N VAL A 52 -4.01 8.29 2.06
CA VAL A 52 -4.07 7.14 2.97
C VAL A 52 -4.70 7.60 4.26
N LEU A 53 -5.78 6.92 4.67
CA LEU A 53 -6.49 7.21 5.91
C LEU A 53 -6.64 5.97 6.77
N GLU A 54 -6.68 6.17 8.09
CA GLU A 54 -7.15 5.14 9.00
C GLU A 54 -8.59 4.74 8.67
N THR A 55 -8.90 3.45 8.77
CA THR A 55 -10.21 2.89 8.41
C THR A 55 -11.38 3.66 9.03
N ASP A 56 -11.32 3.96 10.33
CA ASP A 56 -12.42 4.64 11.03
C ASP A 56 -12.57 6.10 10.57
N THR A 57 -11.46 6.75 10.22
CA THR A 57 -11.46 8.10 9.66
C THR A 57 -12.03 8.11 8.25
N TYR A 58 -11.63 7.15 7.41
CA TYR A 58 -12.19 6.96 6.07
C TYR A 58 -13.72 6.85 6.10
N PHE A 59 -14.27 6.04 7.02
CA PHE A 59 -15.72 5.91 7.21
C PHE A 59 -16.39 7.21 7.64
N LYS A 60 -15.79 7.92 8.61
CA LYS A 60 -16.34 9.18 9.12
C LYS A 60 -16.42 10.24 8.02
N TRP A 61 -15.42 10.29 7.14
CA TRP A 61 -15.32 11.31 6.11
C TRP A 61 -16.18 11.01 4.87
N LYS A 62 -16.73 9.79 4.74
CA LYS A 62 -17.62 9.38 3.64
C LYS A 62 -17.08 9.77 2.26
N ILE A 63 -15.78 9.54 2.07
CA ILE A 63 -15.12 9.82 0.80
C ILE A 63 -15.81 8.98 -0.29
N ARG A 64 -16.04 9.60 -1.45
CA ARG A 64 -16.45 8.92 -2.68
C ARG A 64 -15.24 8.91 -3.63
N PRO A 65 -14.35 7.93 -3.50
CA PRO A 65 -13.18 7.83 -4.36
C PRO A 65 -13.52 7.16 -5.68
N ASP A 66 -12.69 7.39 -6.69
CA ASP A 66 -12.76 6.66 -7.96
C ASP A 66 -12.18 5.25 -7.77
N HIS A 67 -11.11 5.15 -6.96
CA HIS A 67 -10.52 3.88 -6.56
C HIS A 67 -10.17 3.88 -5.08
N ALA A 68 -10.40 2.76 -4.39
CA ALA A 68 -9.95 2.59 -3.00
C ALA A 68 -9.76 1.13 -2.64
N THR A 69 -8.85 0.90 -1.71
CA THR A 69 -8.49 -0.43 -1.23
C THR A 69 -8.11 -0.35 0.23
N GLN A 70 -8.63 -1.27 1.04
CA GLN A 70 -8.26 -1.39 2.45
C GLN A 70 -7.18 -2.45 2.64
N SER A 71 -6.22 -2.13 3.49
CA SER A 71 -5.15 -3.05 3.89
C SER A 71 -4.72 -2.75 5.32
N GLY A 72 -3.78 -3.51 5.84
CA GLY A 72 -3.23 -3.28 7.18
C GLY A 72 -1.93 -4.04 7.40
N PRO A 73 -1.07 -3.51 8.29
CA PRO A 73 -1.24 -2.30 9.11
C PRO A 73 -1.01 -0.98 8.35
N MET A 74 -1.46 0.15 8.91
CA MET A 74 -0.84 1.43 8.57
C MET A 74 0.59 1.45 9.11
N LEU A 75 1.55 1.85 8.28
CA LEU A 75 2.97 1.90 8.62
C LEU A 75 3.34 3.21 9.33
N VAL A 76 2.84 4.32 8.80
CA VAL A 76 3.02 5.67 9.32
C VAL A 76 1.65 6.33 9.41
N ILE A 77 1.37 6.98 10.54
CA ILE A 77 0.10 7.67 10.84
C ILE A 77 0.44 9.07 11.32
N ASN A 78 0.10 10.09 10.54
CA ASN A 78 0.37 11.50 10.84
C ASN A 78 1.83 11.74 11.25
N GLY A 79 2.77 11.20 10.47
CA GLY A 79 4.22 11.31 10.70
C GLY A 79 4.76 10.46 11.85
N ARG A 80 3.93 9.65 12.53
CA ARG A 80 4.38 8.73 13.59
C ARG A 80 4.38 7.30 13.10
N LEU A 81 5.35 6.50 13.54
CA LEU A 81 5.35 5.06 13.25
C LEU A 81 4.16 4.39 13.95
N HIS A 82 3.71 3.28 13.38
CA HIS A 82 2.68 2.45 13.99
C HIS A 82 3.07 2.06 15.44
N PRO A 83 2.16 2.21 16.43
CA PRO A 83 2.49 2.05 17.85
C PRO A 83 2.87 0.63 18.26
N LYS A 84 2.49 -0.38 17.46
CA LYS A 84 2.80 -1.79 17.71
C LYS A 84 4.11 -2.25 17.06
N PHE A 85 4.82 -1.38 16.34
CA PHE A 85 6.11 -1.75 15.75
C PHE A 85 7.23 -1.63 16.79
N SER A 86 7.88 -2.76 17.05
CA SER A 86 9.08 -2.82 17.87
C SER A 86 10.33 -2.71 17.00
N GLU A 87 11.32 -1.94 17.46
CA GLU A 87 12.66 -1.92 16.87
C GLU A 87 13.41 -3.24 17.05
N GLN A 88 13.02 -4.03 18.05
CA GLN A 88 13.59 -5.34 18.35
C GLN A 88 12.85 -6.48 17.62
N SER A 89 11.94 -6.16 16.70
CA SER A 89 11.21 -7.19 15.95
C SER A 89 12.17 -8.03 15.11
N THR A 90 12.08 -9.36 15.25
CA THR A 90 12.84 -10.33 14.44
C THR A 90 12.07 -10.77 13.18
N SER A 91 10.88 -10.21 12.93
CA SER A 91 10.06 -10.57 11.78
C SER A 91 10.54 -9.88 10.50
N LEU A 92 11.47 -10.53 9.81
CA LEU A 92 12.01 -10.13 8.51
C LEU A 92 11.19 -10.75 7.38
N LYS A 93 10.65 -9.92 6.50
CA LYS A 93 9.90 -10.35 5.30
C LYS A 93 10.09 -9.33 4.19
N ILE A 94 9.89 -9.75 2.94
CA ILE A 94 9.66 -8.81 1.84
C ILE A 94 8.41 -8.00 2.17
N ARG A 95 8.51 -6.68 2.07
CA ARG A 95 7.42 -5.75 2.39
C ARG A 95 7.14 -4.89 1.18
N ASN A 96 5.86 -4.66 0.90
CA ASN A 96 5.39 -3.64 -0.01
C ASN A 96 4.45 -2.66 0.70
N GLY A 97 4.37 -1.45 0.17
CA GLY A 97 3.57 -0.39 0.79
C GLY A 97 3.31 0.77 -0.16
N VAL A 98 2.31 1.56 0.22
CA VAL A 98 1.95 2.82 -0.44
C VAL A 98 1.94 3.94 0.59
N GLY A 99 2.58 5.04 0.26
CA GLY A 99 2.58 6.27 1.03
C GLY A 99 2.12 7.44 0.18
N VAL A 100 1.65 8.49 0.84
CA VAL A 100 1.28 9.74 0.20
C VAL A 100 2.18 10.83 0.78
N LYS A 101 3.01 11.42 -0.07
CA LYS A 101 3.93 12.51 0.30
C LYS A 101 3.16 13.83 0.41
N ASP A 102 2.28 14.06 -0.56
CA ASP A 102 1.31 15.15 -0.61
C ASP A 102 0.10 14.68 -1.44
N GLN A 103 -0.96 15.50 -1.52
CA GLN A 103 -2.22 15.12 -2.17
C GLN A 103 -2.05 14.70 -3.64
N HIS A 104 -0.94 15.03 -4.30
CA HIS A 104 -0.68 14.75 -5.72
C HIS A 104 0.48 13.78 -5.95
N THR A 105 1.18 13.38 -4.88
CA THR A 105 2.36 12.51 -4.97
C THR A 105 2.16 11.24 -4.15
N VAL A 106 1.99 10.12 -4.87
CA VAL A 106 1.90 8.77 -4.30
C VAL A 106 3.25 8.08 -4.45
N VAL A 107 3.69 7.38 -3.41
CA VAL A 107 4.93 6.61 -3.44
C VAL A 107 4.64 5.15 -3.14
N PHE A 108 5.01 4.27 -4.05
CA PHE A 108 4.98 2.82 -3.85
C PHE A 108 6.39 2.31 -3.63
N ALA A 109 6.58 1.44 -2.65
CA ALA A 109 7.87 0.82 -2.37
C ALA A 109 7.72 -0.68 -2.15
N ILE A 110 8.76 -1.43 -2.53
CA ILE A 110 8.93 -2.85 -2.23
C ILE A 110 10.38 -3.09 -1.83
N SER A 111 10.60 -3.83 -0.74
CA SER A 111 11.95 -4.21 -0.32
C SER A 111 12.46 -5.37 -1.16
N ASP A 112 13.71 -5.31 -1.62
CA ASP A 112 14.32 -6.46 -2.32
C ASP A 112 14.82 -7.50 -1.31
N ASP A 113 15.24 -7.04 -0.12
CA ASP A 113 15.60 -7.89 1.01
C ASP A 113 14.52 -7.96 2.11
N PRO A 114 14.52 -9.02 2.94
CA PRO A 114 13.65 -9.12 4.10
C PRO A 114 13.91 -8.01 5.13
N VAL A 115 12.89 -7.20 5.41
CA VAL A 115 12.97 -6.10 6.40
C VAL A 115 11.87 -6.19 7.45
N THR A 116 12.12 -5.55 8.60
CA THR A 116 11.10 -5.39 9.65
C THR A 116 10.07 -4.33 9.24
N PHE A 117 8.88 -4.38 9.85
CA PHE A 117 7.91 -3.30 9.72
C PHE A 117 8.45 -1.93 10.18
N SER A 118 9.27 -1.91 11.24
CA SER A 118 9.87 -0.68 11.76
C SER A 118 10.82 -0.05 10.75
N THR A 119 11.73 -0.84 10.18
CA THR A 119 12.65 -0.42 9.11
C THR A 119 11.88 0.13 7.91
N PHE A 120 10.90 -0.63 7.42
CA PHE A 120 10.11 -0.24 6.25
C PHE A 120 9.29 1.03 6.49
N ALA A 121 8.70 1.19 7.67
CA ALA A 121 7.96 2.41 8.02
C ALA A 121 8.88 3.64 8.17
N ARG A 122 10.13 3.45 8.62
CA ARG A 122 11.13 4.52 8.71
C ARG A 122 11.59 5.00 7.34
N LEU A 123 11.71 4.12 6.34
CA LEU A 123 11.95 4.51 4.95
C LEU A 123 10.90 5.54 4.50
N PHE A 124 9.62 5.17 4.61
CA PHE A 124 8.52 6.04 4.20
C PHE A 124 8.52 7.38 4.93
N ARG A 125 8.68 7.36 6.26
CA ARG A 125 8.65 8.58 7.07
C ARG A 125 9.87 9.47 6.84
N ASN A 126 11.07 8.91 6.95
CA ASN A 126 12.31 9.67 7.07
C ASN A 126 12.89 10.05 5.72
N GLN A 127 12.83 9.15 4.73
CA GLN A 127 13.50 9.36 3.44
C GLN A 127 12.50 9.75 2.35
N LEU A 128 11.34 9.09 2.29
CA LEU A 128 10.33 9.36 1.26
C LEU A 128 9.39 10.51 1.65
N GLY A 129 9.37 10.91 2.93
CA GLY A 129 8.60 12.03 3.45
C GLY A 129 7.08 11.79 3.48
N CYS A 130 6.64 10.53 3.53
CA CYS A 130 5.22 10.19 3.57
C CYS A 130 4.68 10.26 5.00
N ALA A 131 3.72 11.15 5.24
CA ALA A 131 3.11 11.32 6.56
C ALA A 131 2.08 10.23 6.89
N ASN A 132 1.46 9.63 5.87
CA ASN A 132 0.57 8.49 6.00
C ASN A 132 0.98 7.40 5.03
N THR A 133 1.03 6.17 5.50
CA THR A 133 1.52 5.03 4.72
C THR A 133 0.79 3.76 5.13
N LEU A 134 0.49 2.91 4.15
CA LEU A 134 -0.24 1.67 4.29
C LEU A 134 0.61 0.50 3.80
N PHE A 135 0.69 -0.56 4.60
CA PHE A 135 1.24 -1.83 4.15
C PHE A 135 0.30 -2.45 3.12
N LEU A 136 0.87 -2.97 2.05
CA LEU A 136 0.17 -3.73 1.04
C LEU A 136 0.60 -5.20 1.19
N ASP A 137 -0.32 -6.15 1.11
CA ASP A 137 0.03 -7.56 1.29
C ASP A 137 0.65 -8.15 0.02
N GLY A 138 1.66 -8.98 0.23
CA GLY A 138 2.62 -9.44 -0.77
C GLY A 138 2.51 -10.93 -1.09
N SER A 139 1.43 -11.61 -0.68
CA SER A 139 1.21 -13.04 -0.96
C SER A 139 0.97 -13.35 -2.45
N ILE A 140 0.73 -12.32 -3.27
CA ILE A 140 0.91 -12.36 -4.73
C ILE A 140 1.66 -11.07 -5.08
N SER A 141 2.98 -11.09 -5.02
CA SER A 141 3.80 -9.92 -5.37
C SER A 141 4.09 -9.96 -6.86
N SER A 142 3.33 -9.21 -7.64
CA SER A 142 3.69 -8.93 -9.03
C SER A 142 3.68 -7.43 -9.25
N LEU A 143 4.89 -6.86 -9.25
CA LEU A 143 5.14 -5.54 -9.78
C LEU A 143 5.23 -5.67 -11.30
N TYR A 144 4.14 -5.40 -12.02
CA TYR A 144 4.23 -5.21 -13.47
C TYR A 144 4.77 -3.79 -13.73
N ALA A 145 6.07 -3.71 -13.96
CA ALA A 145 6.80 -2.50 -14.33
C ALA A 145 7.64 -2.80 -15.59
N PRO A 146 7.05 -2.71 -16.80
CA PRO A 146 7.69 -3.17 -18.04
C PRO A 146 9.01 -2.46 -18.37
N THR A 147 9.30 -1.31 -17.75
CA THR A 147 10.55 -0.56 -17.93
C THR A 147 11.72 -1.05 -17.06
N LEU A 148 11.50 -1.99 -16.12
CA LEU A 148 12.52 -2.47 -15.19
C LEU A 148 13.14 -3.83 -15.58
N GLU A 149 12.71 -4.45 -16.69
CA GLU A 149 13.04 -5.83 -17.07
C GLU A 149 12.89 -6.87 -15.93
N ARG A 150 12.15 -6.53 -14.86
CA ARG A 150 11.99 -7.38 -13.69
C ARG A 150 10.74 -8.24 -13.85
N MET A 151 10.96 -9.52 -14.13
CA MET A 151 9.97 -10.59 -13.99
C MET A 151 10.37 -11.46 -12.79
N ASP A 152 9.70 -11.30 -11.65
CA ASP A 152 9.86 -12.25 -10.54
C ASP A 152 9.17 -13.59 -10.90
N SER A 153 9.79 -14.71 -10.47
CA SER A 153 9.56 -16.09 -10.94
C SER A 153 8.08 -16.54 -10.99
N LEU A 154 7.73 -17.19 -12.10
CA LEU A 154 6.40 -17.72 -12.45
C LEU A 154 6.00 -18.91 -11.55
N MET A 155 5.34 -18.66 -10.42
CA MET A 155 4.31 -19.59 -9.95
C MET A 155 3.02 -19.35 -10.75
N PRO A 156 2.12 -20.34 -10.93
CA PRO A 156 0.91 -20.18 -11.73
C PRO A 156 0.08 -19.02 -11.19
N MET A 157 0.16 -17.91 -11.92
CA MET A 157 -0.44 -16.62 -11.57
C MET A 157 -1.96 -16.73 -11.67
N GLY A 158 -2.64 -16.42 -10.57
CA GLY A 158 -4.04 -16.00 -10.63
C GLY A 158 -4.20 -14.69 -11.43
N PRO A 159 -5.44 -14.25 -11.73
CA PRO A 159 -5.72 -13.04 -12.46
C PRO A 159 -4.97 -11.88 -11.81
N ILE A 160 -4.20 -11.23 -12.67
CA ILE A 160 -3.36 -10.10 -12.36
C ILE A 160 -4.29 -8.89 -12.31
N SER A 161 -4.76 -8.52 -11.12
CA SER A 161 -5.35 -7.21 -10.90
C SER A 161 -4.23 -6.22 -10.64
N GLY A 162 -3.58 -5.78 -11.71
CA GLY A 162 -2.81 -4.55 -11.64
C GLY A 162 -3.77 -3.42 -11.31
N LEU A 163 -3.46 -2.59 -10.31
CA LEU A 163 -3.98 -1.23 -10.29
C LEU A 163 -3.36 -0.53 -11.51
N CYS A 164 -3.94 -0.75 -12.67
CA CYS A 164 -3.94 0.23 -13.74
C CYS A 164 -4.95 1.27 -13.26
N ALA A 165 -4.53 2.12 -12.32
CA ALA A 165 -5.16 3.43 -12.26
C ALA A 165 -4.96 3.98 -13.68
N ASP A 166 -5.98 4.61 -14.25
CA ASP A 166 -5.87 5.25 -15.56
C ASP A 166 -4.83 6.39 -15.43
N VAL A 167 -3.55 6.01 -15.55
CA VAL A 167 -2.33 6.79 -15.30
C VAL A 167 -2.04 7.71 -16.47
N HIS A 168 -3.07 8.18 -17.16
CA HIS A 168 -2.94 8.91 -18.41
C HIS A 168 -2.02 10.15 -18.31
N ASN A 169 -1.82 10.69 -17.09
CA ASN A 169 -0.94 11.84 -16.82
C ASN A 169 0.13 11.61 -15.73
N ALA A 170 0.31 10.39 -15.21
CA ALA A 170 1.24 10.18 -14.09
C ALA A 170 2.71 10.06 -14.56
N GLU A 171 3.61 10.87 -14.02
CA GLU A 171 5.05 10.75 -14.29
C GLU A 171 5.76 9.88 -13.22
N PRO A 172 6.36 8.73 -13.58
CA PRO A 172 7.06 7.88 -12.63
C PRO A 172 8.48 8.39 -12.33
N ARG A 173 8.86 8.40 -11.04
CA ARG A 173 10.24 8.66 -10.56
C ARG A 173 10.77 7.48 -9.76
N TRP A 174 11.89 6.92 -10.18
CA TRP A 174 12.50 5.71 -9.60
C TRP A 174 13.65 6.05 -8.64
N GLY A 175 13.83 5.25 -7.59
CA GLY A 175 14.97 5.38 -6.66
C GLY A 175 15.20 4.16 -5.75
N THR A 176 16.36 4.17 -5.06
CA THR A 176 16.83 3.14 -4.11
C THR A 176 17.48 3.78 -2.87
N ASP A 177 17.36 3.18 -1.67
CA ASP A 177 17.80 3.78 -0.39
C ASP A 177 19.17 3.34 0.12
N GLY A 178 19.89 2.53 -0.67
CA GLY A 178 21.17 1.95 -0.25
C GLY A 178 21.04 0.70 0.62
N ASN A 179 19.82 0.31 1.03
CA ASN A 179 19.49 -1.00 1.60
C ASN A 179 18.68 -1.84 0.58
N GLU A 180 18.86 -1.57 -0.71
CA GLU A 180 18.17 -2.25 -1.82
C GLU A 180 16.64 -2.23 -1.68
N ILE A 181 16.04 -1.15 -1.18
CA ILE A 181 14.58 -0.97 -1.28
C ILE A 181 14.28 -0.17 -2.54
N SER A 182 13.53 -0.76 -3.45
CA SER A 182 13.09 -0.13 -4.70
C SER A 182 11.78 0.64 -4.48
N TRP A 183 11.68 1.86 -5.02
CA TRP A 183 10.42 2.61 -5.04
C TRP A 183 10.15 3.36 -6.33
N VAL A 184 8.87 3.68 -6.52
CA VAL A 184 8.35 4.55 -7.56
C VAL A 184 7.46 5.62 -6.95
N GLY A 185 7.80 6.88 -7.21
CA GLY A 185 6.90 8.02 -6.98
C GLY A 185 6.07 8.27 -8.24
N MET A 186 4.76 8.45 -8.10
CA MET A 186 3.85 8.88 -9.15
C MET A 186 3.31 10.26 -8.79
N ILE A 187 3.45 11.20 -9.73
CA ILE A 187 2.97 12.59 -9.62
C ILE A 187 1.88 12.79 -10.66
N TRP A 188 0.77 13.43 -10.26
CA TRP A 188 -0.44 13.62 -11.07
C TRP A 188 -0.79 15.09 -11.26
#